data_AF-A0A257W458-F1
#
_entry.id   AF-A0A257W458-F1
#
_cell.length_a   1.000
_cell.length_b   1.000
_cell.length_c   1.000
_cell.angle_alpha   90.00
_cell.angle_beta   90.00
_cell.angle_gamma   90.00
#
_symmetry.space_group_name_H-M   'P 1'
#
loop_
_entity.id
_entity.type
_entity.pdbx_description
1 polymer ?
#
loop_
_entity_poly.entity_id
_entity_poly.type
_entity_poly.pdbx_seq_one_letter_code
_entity_poly.pdbx_strand_id
1 'polypeptide(L)'
;MVDRRLWGLVVIGLGIAGLCAWRISVNQPQDYSEQVAEAQVDRPAADFEALDAHNQMFRLQRYLGRHRVLVVFYSAEQTAAG
;
A
#
# COMPACT_ATOMS: atom_id res chain seq x y z
N MET A 1 -42.56 -22.09 -13.89
CA MET A 1 -42.03 -21.90 -12.54
C MET A 1 -40.75 -21.10 -12.71
N VAL A 2 -40.85 -19.77 -12.72
CA VAL A 2 -39.65 -18.90 -12.76
C VAL A 2 -39.13 -18.89 -11.34
N ASP A 3 -38.38 -19.95 -11.08
CA ASP A 3 -38.20 -20.52 -9.78
C ASP A 3 -37.23 -19.71 -8.95
N ARG A 4 -37.52 -19.64 -7.64
CA ARG A 4 -36.70 -19.16 -6.50
C ARG A 4 -35.19 -19.09 -6.69
N ARG A 5 -34.61 -19.96 -7.53
CA ARG A 5 -33.21 -19.97 -7.96
C ARG A 5 -32.77 -18.65 -8.60
N LEU A 6 -33.58 -18.05 -9.49
CA LEU A 6 -33.27 -16.76 -10.12
C LEU A 6 -33.23 -15.63 -9.08
N TRP A 7 -34.19 -15.61 -8.15
CA TRP A 7 -34.20 -14.66 -7.03
C TRP A 7 -33.02 -14.87 -6.08
N GLY A 8 -32.63 -16.12 -5.81
CA GLY A 8 -31.45 -16.43 -5.01
C GLY A 8 -30.15 -15.90 -5.61
N LEU A 9 -29.99 -16.03 -6.94
CA LEU A 9 -28.82 -15.49 -7.64
C LEU A 9 -28.74 -13.96 -7.58
N VAL A 10 -29.89 -13.27 -7.69
CA VAL A 10 -29.95 -11.81 -7.57
C VAL A 10 -29.57 -11.35 -6.17
N VAL A 11 -30.06 -12.02 -5.13
CA VAL A 11 -29.73 -11.70 -3.73
C VAL A 11 -28.25 -11.93 -3.44
N ILE A 12 -27.66 -13.02 -3.93
CA ILE A 12 -26.23 -13.30 -3.79
C ILE A 12 -25.40 -12.23 -4.52
N GLY A 13 -25.78 -11.88 -5.75
CA GLY A 13 -25.11 -10.84 -6.54
C GLY A 13 -25.11 -9.49 -5.83
N LEU A 14 -26.26 -9.09 -5.25
CA LEU A 14 -26.37 -7.87 -4.44
C LEU A 14 -25.51 -7.92 -3.17
N GLY A 15 -25.44 -9.08 -2.51
CA GLY A 15 -24.58 -9.27 -1.34
C GLY A 15 -23.10 -9.10 -1.68
N ILE A 16 -22.63 -9.69 -2.78
CA ILE A 16 -21.24 -9.56 -3.25
C ILE A 16 -20.95 -8.12 -3.63
N ALA A 17 -21.82 -7.47 -4.40
CA ALA A 17 -21.64 -6.08 -4.80
C ALA A 17 -21.59 -5.13 -3.58
N GLY A 18 -22.45 -5.35 -2.59
CA GLY A 18 -22.43 -4.61 -1.33
C GLY A 18 -21.14 -4.80 -0.53
N LEU A 19 -20.64 -6.04 -0.45
CA LEU A 19 -19.35 -6.34 0.19
C LEU A 19 -18.16 -5.71 -0.55
N CYS A 20 -18.17 -5.71 -1.88
CA CYS A 20 -17.15 -5.04 -2.68
C CYS A 20 -17.19 -3.52 -2.48
N ALA A 21 -18.37 -2.90 -2.51
CA ALA A 21 -18.54 -1.48 -2.26
C ALA A 21 -18.08 -1.10 -0.84
N TRP A 22 -18.44 -1.90 0.16
CA TRP A 22 -18.00 -1.70 1.54
C TRP A 22 -16.48 -1.83 1.66
N ARG A 23 -15.88 -2.84 1.04
CA ARG A 23 -14.43 -3.02 1.05
C ARG A 23 -13.69 -1.86 0.38
N ILE A 24 -14.24 -1.30 -0.69
CA ILE A 24 -13.69 -0.10 -1.34
C ILE A 24 -13.79 1.12 -0.40
N SER A 25 -14.89 1.27 0.34
CA SER A 25 -15.04 2.39 1.29
C SER A 25 -14.14 2.28 2.53
N VAL A 26 -13.83 1.06 2.98
CA VAL A 26 -13.01 0.83 4.18
C VAL A 26 -11.53 0.79 3.82
N ASN A 27 -11.20 0.24 2.66
CA ASN A 27 -9.83 0.12 2.17
C ASN A 27 -9.56 1.21 1.13
N GLN A 28 -9.87 2.46 1.48
CA GLN A 28 -9.43 3.59 0.67
C GLN A 28 -7.89 3.54 0.61
N PRO A 29 -7.29 3.71 -0.58
CA PRO A 29 -5.84 3.83 -0.69
C PRO A 29 -5.42 4.99 0.21
N GLN A 30 -4.57 4.73 1.21
CA GLN A 30 -4.11 5.74 2.16
C GLN A 30 -3.71 7.00 1.40
N ASP A 31 -4.45 8.09 1.63
CA ASP A 31 -4.25 9.34 0.94
C ASP A 31 -2.78 9.76 1.15
N TYR A 32 -2.10 10.11 0.06
CA TYR A 32 -0.68 10.48 0.09
C TYR A 32 -0.44 11.64 1.08
N SER A 33 -1.45 12.49 1.30
CA SER A 33 -1.47 13.56 2.29
C SER A 33 -1.47 13.06 3.74
N GLU A 34 -2.17 11.96 4.06
CA GLU A 34 -2.16 11.35 5.39
C GLU A 34 -0.81 10.70 5.69
N GLN A 35 -0.20 10.03 4.71
CA GLN A 35 1.16 9.49 4.83
C GLN A 35 2.20 10.61 5.06
N VAL A 36 2.06 11.75 4.37
CA VAL A 36 2.94 12.92 4.57
C VAL A 36 2.70 13.57 5.94
N ALA A 37 1.46 13.62 6.43
CA ALA A 37 1.13 14.14 7.75
C ALA A 37 1.69 13.26 8.88
N GLU A 38 1.64 11.93 8.75
CA GLU A 38 2.32 11.02 9.67
C GLU A 38 3.86 11.12 9.59
N ALA A 39 4.41 11.39 8.40
CA ALA A 39 5.83 11.60 8.19
C ALA A 39 6.35 12.95 8.76
N GLN A 40 5.46 13.89 9.12
CA GLN A 40 5.85 15.15 9.78
C GLN A 40 6.16 15.01 11.27
N VAL A 41 5.91 13.85 11.87
CA VAL A 41 6.39 13.57 13.22
C VAL A 41 7.87 13.23 13.11
N ASP A 42 8.74 14.09 13.65
CA ASP A 42 10.18 13.83 13.80
C ASP A 42 10.38 12.56 14.66
N ARG A 43 10.36 11.41 13.99
CA ARG A 43 10.66 10.10 14.56
C ARG A 43 12.00 9.64 14.01
N PRO A 44 12.84 9.00 14.83
CA PRO A 44 14.04 8.37 14.33
C PRO A 44 13.69 7.43 13.18
N ALA A 45 14.39 7.57 12.05
CA ALA A 45 14.26 6.62 10.95
C ALA A 45 14.60 5.22 11.45
N ALA A 46 13.84 4.21 11.01
CA ALA A 46 14.13 2.83 11.37
C ALA A 46 15.49 2.42 10.80
N ASP A 47 16.29 1.71 11.60
CA ASP A 47 17.51 1.09 11.12
C ASP A 47 17.17 -0.03 10.14
N PHE A 48 17.83 -0.05 8.99
CA PHE A 48 17.71 -1.14 8.03
C PHE A 48 19.04 -1.47 7.35
N GLU A 49 19.15 -2.75 7.00
CA GLU A 49 20.20 -3.29 6.14
C GLU A 49 19.52 -3.97 4.94
N ALA A 50 20.04 -3.71 3.74
CA ALA A 50 19.49 -4.24 2.50
C ALA A 50 20.62 -4.56 1.52
N LEU A 51 20.30 -5.33 0.49
CA LEU A 51 21.18 -5.51 -0.66
C LEU A 51 20.84 -4.46 -1.72
N ASP A 52 21.85 -3.86 -2.31
CA ASP A 52 21.69 -2.96 -3.44
C ASP A 52 21.55 -3.74 -4.77
N ALA A 53 21.41 -3.00 -5.87
CA ALA A 53 21.28 -3.57 -7.21
C ALA A 53 22.52 -4.38 -7.67
N HIS A 54 23.67 -4.21 -7.02
CA HIS A 54 24.92 -4.91 -7.31
C HIS A 54 25.20 -6.02 -6.29
N ASN A 55 24.20 -6.40 -5.50
CA ASN A 55 24.32 -7.40 -4.44
C ASN A 55 25.34 -7.04 -3.35
N GLN A 56 25.56 -5.74 -3.13
CA GLN A 56 26.39 -5.21 -2.06
C GLN A 56 25.54 -4.86 -0.83
N MET A 57 26.11 -5.07 0.35
CA MET A 57 25.44 -4.76 1.60
C MET A 57 25.36 -3.24 1.82
N PHE A 58 24.13 -2.71 1.84
CA PHE A 58 23.80 -1.34 2.21
C PHE A 58 23.33 -1.28 3.67
N ARG A 59 23.85 -0.32 4.44
CA ARG A 59 23.46 -0.09 5.85
C ARG A 59 23.19 1.39 6.06
N LEU A 60 21.97 1.74 6.49
CA LEU A 60 21.60 3.15 6.72
C LEU A 60 22.53 3.82 7.74
N GLN A 61 22.89 3.08 8.79
CA GLN A 61 23.75 3.55 9.90
C GLN A 61 25.10 4.12 9.44
N ARG A 62 25.64 3.67 8.29
CA ARG A 62 26.91 4.17 7.75
C ARG A 62 26.84 5.64 7.29
N TYR A 63 25.65 6.14 7.01
CA TYR A 63 25.42 7.48 6.48
C TYR A 63 24.89 8.48 7.52
N LEU A 64 24.54 8.00 8.72
CA LEU A 64 24.06 8.83 9.82
C LEU A 64 25.11 9.85 10.25
N GLY A 65 24.68 11.09 10.51
CA GLY A 65 25.53 12.16 11.04
C GLY A 65 26.46 12.85 10.04
N ARG A 66 26.53 12.39 8.78
CA ARG A 66 27.36 13.03 7.73
C ARG A 66 26.57 13.42 6.49
N HIS A 67 25.50 12.70 6.17
CA HIS A 67 24.72 12.91 4.96
C HIS A 67 23.23 12.99 5.28
N ARG A 68 22.49 13.76 4.47
CA ARG A 68 21.03 13.69 4.42
C ARG A 68 20.67 12.56 3.46
N VAL A 69 19.93 11.57 3.95
CA VAL A 69 19.53 10.38 3.19
C VAL A 69 18.04 10.48 2.88
N LEU A 70 17.68 10.36 1.61
CA LEU A 70 16.29 10.24 1.16
C LEU A 70 16.01 8.78 0.81
N VAL A 71 15.00 8.18 1.44
CA VAL A 71 14.56 6.81 1.15
C VAL A 71 13.21 6.88 0.44
N VAL A 72 13.12 6.23 -0.73
CA VAL A 72 11.91 6.20 -1.55
C VAL A 72 11.45 4.75 -1.63
N PHE A 73 10.30 4.45 -1.02
CA PHE A 73 9.63 3.16 -1.15
C PHE A 73 8.70 3.22 -2.36
N TYR A 74 8.85 2.29 -3.29
CA TYR A 74 7.97 2.16 -4.45
C TYR A 74 7.63 0.69 -4.68
N SER A 75 6.41 0.43 -5.15
CA SER A 75 6.01 -0.91 -5.59
C SER A 75 6.35 -1.06 -7.08
N ALA A 76 7.18 -2.04 -7.42
CA ALA A 76 7.55 -2.33 -8.81
C ALA A 76 6.36 -2.82 -9.66
N GLU A 77 5.23 -3.17 -9.04
CA GLU A 77 4.01 -3.56 -9.77
C GLU A 77 3.33 -2.37 -10.48
N GLN A 78 3.69 -1.12 -10.13
CA GLN A 78 3.06 0.08 -10.68
C GLN A 78 3.91 0.80 -11.75
N THR A 79 4.92 0.14 -12.33
CA THR A 79 5.78 0.69 -13.40
C THR A 79 5.53 0.04 -14.76
N ALA A 80 4.27 -0.23 -15.09
CA ALA A 80 3.84 -0.67 -16.41
C ALA A 80 2.63 0.14 -16.94
N ALA A 81 2.65 1.46 -16.74
CA ALA A 81 1.77 2.38 -17.46
C ALA A 81 2.39 3.79 -17.57
N GLY A 82 3.07 4.03 -18.70
CA GLY A 82 3.27 5.38 -19.28
C GLY A 82 4.43 6.18 -18.74
#